data_AF-X1EII1-F1
#
_entry.id   AF-X1EII1-F1
#
_cell.length_a   1.000
_cell.length_b   1.000
_cell.length_c   1.000
_cell.angle_alpha   90.00
_cell.angle_beta   90.00
_cell.angle_gamma   90.00
#
_symmetry.space_group_name_H-M   'P 1'
#
loop_
_entity.id
_entity.type
_entity.pdbx_description
1 polymer ?
#
loop_
_entity_poly.entity_id
_entity_poly.type
_entity_poly.pdbx_seq_one_letter_code
_entity_poly.pdbx_strand_id
1 'polypeptide(L)' 'MNYFYYPEDFSKLTTLFLKILVPLGARTSDKVIAVSKNSKKDIVKILKIPESKICV' A
#
# COMPACT_ATOMS: atom_id res chain seq x y z
N MET A 1 -1.27 -5.33 -2.28
CA MET A 1 0.21 -5.45 -2.24
C MET A 1 0.77 -6.42 -3.28
N ASN A 2 -0.03 -7.00 -4.17
CA ASN A 2 0.43 -8.01 -5.12
C ASN A 2 1.62 -7.55 -5.97
N TYR A 3 1.59 -6.31 -6.46
CA TYR A 3 2.68 -5.69 -7.24
C TYR A 3 4.00 -5.49 -6.46
N PHE A 4 3.99 -5.64 -5.14
CA PHE A 4 5.19 -5.63 -4.31
C PHE A 4 5.79 -7.02 -4.11
N TYR A 5 4.94 -8.05 -4.01
CA TYR A 5 5.36 -9.43 -3.79
C TYR A 5 5.67 -10.18 -5.09
N TYR A 6 4.93 -9.86 -6.16
CA TYR A 6 5.06 -10.49 -7.49
C TYR A 6 5.24 -9.41 -8.56
N PRO A 7 6.38 -8.70 -8.56
CA PRO A 7 6.62 -7.65 -9.53
C PRO A 7 6.74 -8.18 -10.96
N GLU A 8 7.04 -9.48 -11.16
CA GLU A 8 7.06 -10.14 -12.48
C GLU A 8 5.69 -10.20 -13.18
N ASP A 9 4.59 -10.24 -12.42
CA ASP A 9 3.23 -10.29 -12.99
C ASP A 9 2.76 -8.94 -13.55
N PHE A 10 3.51 -7.87 -13.29
CA PHE A 10 3.15 -6.51 -13.66
C PHE A 10 4.23 -5.89 -14.55
N SER A 11 3.83 -5.12 -15.56
CA SER A 11 4.79 -4.38 -16.38
C SER A 11 5.63 -3.43 -15.51
N LYS A 12 6.94 -3.34 -15.79
CA LYS A 12 7.89 -2.52 -14.99
C LYS A 12 7.42 -1.08 -14.81
N LEU A 13 6.82 -0.48 -15.84
CA LEU A 13 6.25 0.87 -15.77
C LEU A 13 5.09 0.93 -14.76
N THR A 14 4.12 0.02 -14.88
CA THR A 14 2.97 -0.08 -13.99
C THR A 14 3.39 -0.30 -12.54
N THR A 15 4.37 -1.18 -12.31
CA THR A 15 4.93 -1.42 -10.97
C THR A 15 5.56 -0.16 -10.39
N LEU A 16 6.29 0.62 -11.19
CA LEU A 16 6.88 1.87 -10.74
C LEU A 16 5.80 2.92 -10.41
N PHE A 17 4.81 3.07 -11.28
CA PHE A 17 3.66 3.96 -11.04
C PHE A 17 2.93 3.61 -9.75
N LEU A 18 2.60 2.33 -9.55
CA LEU A 18 1.91 1.86 -8.34
C LEU A 18 2.76 2.04 -7.08
N LYS A 19 4.07 1.79 -7.17
CA LYS A 19 5.01 2.00 -6.05
C LYS A 19 5.11 3.46 -5.61
N ILE A 20 4.78 4.43 -6.47
CA ILE A 20 4.80 5.86 -6.12
C ILE A 20 3.40 6.35 -5.75
N LEU A 21 2.40 6.06 -6.57
CA LEU A 21 1.06 6.62 -6.41
C LEU A 21 0.34 6.09 -5.17
N VAL A 22 0.48 4.79 -4.89
CA VAL A 22 -0.20 4.14 -3.75
C VAL A 22 0.28 4.69 -2.40
N PRO A 23 1.59 4.75 -2.09
CA PRO A 23 2.02 5.35 -0.83
C PRO A 23 1.73 6.84 -0.76
N LEU A 24 1.77 7.56 -1.89
CA LEU A 24 1.43 8.98 -1.91
C LEU A 24 -0.04 9.18 -1.49
N GLY A 25 -0.97 8.46 -2.15
CA GLY A 25 -2.40 8.52 -1.84
C GLY A 25 -2.71 8.10 -0.40
N ALA A 26 -2.04 7.06 0.09
CA ALA A 26 -2.21 6.61 1.47
C ALA A 26 -1.64 7.59 2.52
N ARG A 27 -0.63 8.40 2.16
CA ARG A 27 -0.11 9.46 3.04
C ARG A 27 -1.03 10.66 3.10
N THR A 28 -1.56 11.07 1.94
CA THR A 28 -2.43 12.25 1.82
C THR A 28 -3.85 12.00 2.30
N SER A 29 -4.31 10.74 2.37
CA SER A 29 -5.65 10.43 2.88
C SER A 29 -5.77 10.66 4.39
N ASP A 30 -6.97 11.02 4.86
CA ASP A 30 -7.25 11.14 6.29
C ASP A 30 -7.25 9.76 6.97
N LYS A 31 -7.86 8.77 6.32
CA LYS A 31 -7.95 7.38 6.79
C LYS A 31 -7.74 6.38 5.65
N VAL A 32 -7.20 5.22 5.98
CA VAL A 32 -7.05 4.07 5.09
C VAL A 32 -7.89 2.93 5.63
N ILE A 33 -8.79 2.37 4.82
CA ILE A 33 -9.62 1.22 5.20
C ILE A 33 -8.94 -0.05 4.71
N ALA A 34 -8.63 -0.95 5.62
CA ALA A 34 -7.98 -2.23 5.35
C ALA A 34 -8.96 -3.36 5.63
N VAL A 35 -9.22 -4.23 4.66
CA VAL A 35 -10.18 -5.33 4.78
C VAL A 35 -9.75 -6.46 5.74
N SER A 36 -8.52 -6.40 6.27
CA SER A 36 -8.02 -7.39 7.22
C SER A 36 -6.86 -6.87 8.05
N LYS A 37 -6.64 -7.51 9.21
CA LYS A 37 -5.46 -7.25 10.04
C LYS A 37 -4.14 -7.53 9.31
N ASN A 38 -4.14 -8.46 8.35
CA ASN A 38 -2.96 -8.77 7.56
C ASN A 38 -2.65 -7.64 6.57
N SER A 39 -3.67 -7.17 5.87
CA SER A 39 -3.57 -5.99 5.00
C SER A 39 -3.10 -4.74 5.75
N LYS A 40 -3.57 -4.54 6.99
CA LYS A 40 -3.06 -3.47 7.85
C LYS A 40 -1.55 -3.59 8.09
N LYS A 41 -1.05 -4.78 8.45
CA LYS A 41 0.40 -5.01 8.66
C LYS A 41 1.21 -4.71 7.40
N ASP A 42 0.72 -5.15 6.24
CA ASP A 42 1.33 -4.87 4.96
C ASP A 42 1.41 -3.37 4.65
N ILE A 43 0.32 -2.64 4.89
CA ILE A 43 0.27 -1.18 4.69
C ILE A 43 1.31 -0.47 5.57
N VAL A 44 1.41 -0.84 6.85
CA VAL A 44 2.40 -0.25 7.76
C VAL A 44 3.82 -0.56 7.31
N LYS A 45 4.11 -1.82 6.97
CA LYS A 45 5.46 -2.26 6.62
C LYS A 45 5.93 -1.73 5.26
N ILE A 46 5.06 -1.75 4.26
CA ILE A 46 5.40 -1.45 2.87
C ILE A 46 5.21 0.04 2.56
N LEU A 47 4.07 0.62 2.95
CA LEU A 47 3.74 2.02 2.64
C LEU A 47 4.24 2.99 3.73
N LYS A 48 4.73 2.47 4.87
CA LYS A 48 5.21 3.24 6.02
C LYS A 48 4.16 4.23 6.54
N ILE A 49 2.90 3.82 6.53
CA ILE A 49 1.77 4.61 7.06
C ILE A 49 1.60 4.30 8.55
N PRO A 50 1.41 5.31 9.40
CA PRO A 50 1.16 5.08 10.82
C PRO A 50 -0.12 4.29 11.04
N GLU A 51 -0.08 3.34 11.98
CA GLU A 51 -1.22 2.48 12.32
C GLU A 51 -2.47 3.25 12.73
N SER A 52 -2.29 4.45 13.31
CA SER A 52 -3.37 5.34 13.74
C SER A 52 -4.26 5.82 12.59
N LYS A 53 -3.75 5.85 11.35
CA LYS A 53 -4.54 6.22 10.16
C LYS A 53 -5.28 5.04 9.53
N ILE A 54 -5.05 3.81 10.00
CA ILE A 54 -5.58 2.59 9.37
C ILE A 54 -6.77 2.06 10.18
N CYS A 55 -7.95 2.05 9.55
CA CYS A 55 -9.15 1.39 10.04
C CYS A 55 -9.21 -0.03 9.47
N VAL A 56 -9.59 -1.01 10.28
CA VAL A 56 -9.75 -2.43 9.87
C VAL A 56 -11.19 -2.84 10.05
#